data_AF-A0AB35ARF8-F1
#
_entry.id   AF-A0AB35ARF8-F1
#
_cell.length_a   1.000
_cell.length_b   1.000
_cell.length_c   1.000
_cell.angle_alpha   90.00
_cell.angle_beta   90.00
_cell.angle_gamma   90.00
#
_symmetry.space_group_name_H-M   'P 1'
#
loop_
_entity.id
_entity.type
_entity.pdbx_description
1 polymer ?
#
loop_
_entity_poly.entity_id
_entity_poly.type
_entity_poly.pdbx_seq_one_letter_code
_entity_poly.pdbx_strand_id
1 'polypeptide(L)' 'MSNYLTVPEMAGKVKIATVTAYKWVQSGKVKSETILGKKAIRADHITDIAKLVSENTRITALRSKGGAE' A
#
# COMPACT_ATOMS: atom_id res chain seq x y z
N MET A 1 5.14 20.06 7.42
CA MET A 1 6.25 19.07 7.37
C MET A 1 5.84 17.93 6.46
N SER A 2 6.48 17.78 5.30
CA SER A 2 6.24 16.63 4.42
C SER A 2 6.82 15.38 5.08
N ASN A 3 5.97 14.58 5.72
CA ASN A 3 6.39 13.36 6.38
C ASN A 3 6.59 12.27 5.31
N TYR A 4 7.84 11.86 5.10
CA TYR A 4 8.19 10.80 4.17
C TYR A 4 8.43 9.51 4.96
N LEU A 5 7.74 8.44 4.56
CA LEU A 5 7.80 7.13 5.20
C LEU A 5 8.48 6.15 4.24
N THR A 6 9.20 5.18 4.79
CA THR A 6 9.75 4.11 3.96
C THR A 6 8.66 3.12 3.54
N VAL A 7 8.92 2.32 2.50
CA VAL A 7 8.02 1.23 2.07
C VAL A 7 7.57 0.30 3.22
N PRO A 8 8.47 -0.19 4.09
CA PRO A 8 8.06 -1.02 5.23
C PRO A 8 7.22 -0.26 6.28
N GLU A 9 7.54 1.01 6.57
CA GLU A 9 6.75 1.85 7.48
C GLU A 9 5.32 2.07 6.97
N MET A 10 5.17 2.35 5.68
CA MET A 10 3.87 2.46 5.04
C MET A 10 3.10 1.14 5.15
N ALA A 11 3.75 0.02 4.87
CA ALA A 11 3.13 -1.30 4.91
C ALA A 11 2.57 -1.62 6.31
N GLY A 12 3.33 -1.30 7.36
CA GLY A 12 2.88 -1.41 8.75
C GLY A 12 1.67 -0.53 9.05
N LYS A 13 1.67 0.72 8.59
CA LYS A 13 0.56 1.65 8.80
C LYS A 13 -0.75 1.23 8.14
N VAL A 14 -0.68 0.70 6.92
CA VAL A 14 -1.88 0.25 6.20
C VAL A 14 -2.19 -1.24 6.42
N LYS A 15 -1.45 -1.90 7.34
CA LYS A 15 -1.55 -3.32 7.66
C LYS A 15 -1.53 -4.22 6.41
N ILE A 16 -0.60 -3.95 5.50
CA ILE A 16 -0.31 -4.85 4.37
C ILE A 16 1.05 -5.49 4.50
N ALA A 17 1.24 -6.58 3.75
CA ALA A 17 2.55 -7.16 3.58
C ALA A 17 3.50 -6.17 2.89
N THR A 18 4.72 -6.05 3.41
CA THR A 18 5.79 -5.22 2.82
C THR A 18 6.03 -5.57 1.35
N VAL A 19 5.91 -6.85 0.98
CA VAL A 19 6.00 -7.32 -0.42
C VAL A 19 4.92 -6.70 -1.32
N THR A 20 3.70 -6.55 -0.81
CA THR A 20 2.58 -5.92 -1.55
C THR A 20 2.85 -4.43 -1.73
N ALA A 21 3.34 -3.76 -0.69
CA ALA A 21 3.77 -2.36 -0.76
C ALA A 21 4.86 -2.15 -1.82
N TYR A 22 5.90 -3.00 -1.83
CA TYR A 22 6.94 -2.98 -2.87
C TYR A 22 6.38 -3.24 -4.26
N LYS A 23 5.44 -4.18 -4.41
CA LYS A 23 4.76 -4.46 -5.68
C LYS A 23 3.97 -3.26 -6.18
N TRP A 24 3.27 -2.55 -5.30
CA TRP A 24 2.49 -1.37 -5.68
C TRP A 24 3.38 -0.21 -6.10
N VAL A 25 4.50 -0.05 -5.42
CA VAL A 25 5.51 0.94 -5.77
C VAL A 25 6.20 0.57 -7.10
N GLN A 26 6.53 -0.70 -7.34
CA GLN A 26 7.06 -1.15 -8.64
C GLN A 26 6.04 -1.02 -9.76
N SER A 27 4.76 -1.30 -9.48
CA SER A 27 3.66 -1.21 -10.43
C SER A 27 3.22 0.24 -10.71
N GLY A 28 3.77 1.23 -10.01
CA GLY A 28 3.37 2.64 -10.14
C GLY A 28 2.02 3.00 -9.51
N LYS A 29 1.36 2.06 -8.80
CA LYS A 29 0.13 2.33 -8.04
C LYS A 29 0.38 3.27 -6.87
N VAL A 30 1.56 3.19 -6.27
CA VAL A 30 1.98 4.08 -5.18
C VAL A 30 3.13 4.94 -5.66
N LYS A 31 2.92 6.27 -5.63
CA LYS A 31 3.99 7.23 -5.88
C LYS A 31 5.01 7.15 -4.74
N SER A 32 6.17 6.59 -5.06
CA SER A 32 7.37 6.67 -4.23
C SER A 32 8.38 7.60 -4.90
N GLU A 33 9.05 8.41 -4.10
CA GLU A 33 10.25 9.12 -4.52
C GLU A 33 11.50 8.34 -4.09
N THR A 34 12.55 8.41 -4.90
CA THR A 34 13.85 7.87 -4.51
C THR A 34 14.64 9.00 -3.85
N ILE A 35 14.74 8.98 -2.53
CA ILE A 35 15.49 9.97 -1.74
C ILE A 35 16.74 9.27 -1.22
N LEU A 36 17.93 9.77 -1.58
CA LEU A 36 19.21 9.21 -1.14
C LEU A 36 19.35 7.69 -1.41
N GLY A 37 18.85 7.23 -2.57
CA GLY A 37 18.86 5.80 -2.94
C GLY A 37 17.82 4.93 -2.22
N LYS A 38 16.97 5.50 -1.36
CA LYS A 38 15.88 4.80 -0.67
C LYS A 38 14.52 5.20 -1.23
N LYS A 39 13.63 4.23 -1.37
CA LYS A 39 12.22 4.48 -1.74
C LYS A 39 11.48 5.07 -0.53
N ALA A 40 11.11 6.34 -0.67
CA ALA A 40 10.33 7.10 0.28
C ALA A 40 8.94 7.36 -0.29
N ILE A 41 7.91 7.24 0.53
CA ILE A 41 6.52 7.42 0.17
C ILE A 41 6.02 8.58 1.02
N ARG A 42 5.34 9.54 0.40
CA ARG A 42 4.72 10.63 1.16
C ARG A 42 3.61 10.06 2.03
N ALA A 43 3.63 10.41 3.32
CA ALA A 43 2.61 10.00 4.28
C ALA A 43 1.20 10.48 3.88
N ASP A 44 1.10 11.58 3.12
CA ASP A 44 -0.16 12.08 2.57
C ASP A 44 -0.88 11.04 1.69
N HIS A 45 -0.10 10.22 0.96
CA HIS A 45 -0.64 9.15 0.11
C HIS A 45 -1.02 7.89 0.90
N ILE A 46 -0.67 7.76 2.19
CA ILE A 46 -1.03 6.57 2.98
C ILE A 46 -2.54 6.40 3.09
N THR A 47 -3.30 7.48 3.20
CA THR A 47 -4.77 7.42 3.29
C THR A 47 -5.37 6.84 2.01
N ASP A 48 -4.83 7.22 0.85
CA ASP A 48 -5.25 6.71 -0.46
C ASP A 48 -4.90 5.23 -0.62
N ILE A 49 -3.68 4.85 -0.20
CA ILE A 49 -3.21 3.46 -0.13
C ILE A 49 -4.12 2.64 0.79
N ALA A 50 -4.47 3.15 1.98
CA ALA A 50 -5.33 2.46 2.93
C ALA A 50 -6.75 2.24 2.39
N LYS A 51 -7.27 3.19 1.62
CA LYS A 51 -8.54 3.01 0.88
C LYS A 51 -8.42 1.90 -0.16
N LEU A 52 -7.36 1.91 -0.98
CA LEU A 52 -7.08 0.84 -1.95
C LEU A 52 -6.95 -0.53 -1.28
N VAL A 53 -6.29 -0.62 -0.13
CA VAL A 53 -6.20 -1.86 0.66
C VAL A 53 -7.59 -2.29 1.11
N SER A 54 -8.38 -1.39 1.69
CA SER A 54 -9.72 -1.72 2.18
C SER A 54 -10.65 -2.16 1.06
N GLU A 55 -10.59 -1.51 -0.11
CA GLU A 55 -11.34 -1.94 -1.30
C GLU A 55 -10.87 -3.30 -1.81
N ASN A 56 -9.57 -3.53 -1.92
CA ASN A 56 -9.03 -4.79 -2.43
C ASN A 56 -9.24 -5.96 -1.44
N THR A 57 -9.17 -5.70 -0.13
CA THR A 57 -9.53 -6.64 0.93
C THR A 57 -11.02 -6.93 0.88
N ARG A 58 -11.88 -5.93 0.66
CA ARG A 58 -13.33 -6.15 0.52
C ARG A 58 -13.66 -6.95 -0.73
N ILE A 59 -13.02 -6.69 -1.87
CA ILE A 59 -13.16 -7.47 -3.10
C ILE A 59 -12.70 -8.92 -2.88
N THR A 60 -11.57 -9.11 -2.21
CA THR A 60 -11.04 -10.45 -1.90
C THR A 60 -11.96 -11.21 -0.93
N ALA A 61 -12.46 -10.55 0.11
CA ALA A 61 -13.41 -11.12 1.07
C ALA A 61 -14.75 -11.47 0.41
N LEU A 62 -15.24 -10.64 -0.51
CA LEU A 62 -16.46 -10.91 -1.29
C LEU A 62 -16.25 -12.10 -2.24
N ARG A 63 -15.11 -12.18 -2.93
CA ARG A 63 -14.75 -13.34 -3.77
C ARG A 63 -14.60 -14.62 -2.95
N SER A 64 -14.16 -14.54 -1.69
CA SER A 64 -14.03 -15.68 -0.79
C SER A 64 -15.36 -16.14 -0.18
N LYS A 65 -16.42 -15.31 -0.20
CA LYS A 65 -17.75 -15.68 0.30
C LYS A 65 -18.71 -16.17 -0.80
N GLY A 66 -18.39 -15.93 -2.07
CA GLY A 66 -19.15 -16.43 -3.23
C GLY A 66 -18.59 -17.69 -3.89
N GLY A 67 -17.62 -18.37 -3.26
CA GLY A 67 -16.93 -19.56 -3.81
C GLY A 67 -17.20 -20.84 -3.04
N ALA A 68 -18.36 -20.93 -2.39
CA ALA A 68 -18.86 -22.17 -1.79
C ALA A 68 -20.25 -22.45 -2.36
N GLU A 69 -20.28 -22.83 -3.63
CA GLU A 69 -21.36 -23.60 -4.25
C GLU A 69 -20.74 -24.82 -4.92
#